data_AF-A0A418YIF8-F1
#
_entry.id   AF-A0A418YIF8-F1
#
_cell.length_a   1.000
_cell.length_b   1.000
_cell.length_c   1.000
_cell.angle_alpha   90.00
_cell.angle_beta   90.00
_cell.angle_gamma   90.00
#
_symmetry.space_group_name_H-M   'P 1'
#
loop_
_entity.id
_entity.type
_entity.pdbx_description
1 polymer ?
#
loop_
_entity_poly.entity_id
_entity_poly.type
_entity_poly.pdbx_seq_one_letter_code
_entity_poly.pdbx_strand_id
1 'polypeptide(L)'
;MEFDLGSGASASVAAMAYWRYSRGDGVYDIPGHLIRAAGDSDARFVGKEAEATLAWQASQEWELSTSVSAFAPGAFIRQSGAARSILMIWLESNFRF
;
A
#
# COMPACT_ATOMS: atom_id res chain seq x y z
N MET A 1 -9.18 -9.99 2.21
CA MET A 1 -10.27 -10.89 1.77
C MET A 1 -10.01 -11.24 0.34
N GLU A 2 -10.18 -12.50 -0.04
CA GLU A 2 -9.88 -13.01 -1.37
C GLU A 2 -11.11 -13.70 -1.96
N PHE A 3 -11.25 -13.62 -3.28
CA PHE A 3 -12.37 -14.12 -4.05
C PHE A 3 -11.83 -14.87 -5.26
N ASP A 4 -12.22 -16.13 -5.40
CA ASP A 4 -12.06 -16.87 -6.65
C ASP A 4 -13.19 -16.47 -7.61
N LEU A 5 -12.83 -15.97 -8.79
CA LEU A 5 -13.78 -15.52 -9.80
C LEU A 5 -14.00 -16.59 -10.89
N GLY A 6 -13.28 -17.71 -10.83
CA GLY A 6 -13.24 -18.73 -11.87
C GLY A 6 -12.34 -18.36 -13.05
N SER A 7 -12.16 -19.30 -13.97
CA SER A 7 -11.38 -19.11 -15.21
C SER A 7 -9.95 -18.60 -14.99
N GLY A 8 -9.33 -18.99 -13.87
CA GLY A 8 -7.98 -18.57 -13.49
C GLY A 8 -7.89 -17.13 -12.96
N ALA A 9 -9.02 -16.46 -12.73
CA ALA A 9 -9.08 -15.10 -12.19
C ALA A 9 -9.35 -15.10 -10.68
N SER A 10 -8.65 -14.24 -9.95
CA SER A 10 -8.90 -13.97 -8.53
C SER A 10 -8.90 -12.48 -8.26
N ALA A 11 -9.61 -12.10 -7.20
CA ALA A 11 -9.64 -10.74 -6.69
C ALA A 11 -9.33 -10.73 -5.19
N SER A 12 -8.68 -9.68 -4.72
CA SER A 12 -8.51 -9.47 -3.29
C SER A 12 -8.76 -8.02 -2.89
N VAL A 13 -9.21 -7.83 -1.66
CA VAL A 13 -9.36 -6.52 -1.02
C VAL A 13 -8.73 -6.57 0.35
N ALA A 14 -7.89 -5.58 0.65
CA ALA A 14 -7.23 -5.42 1.93
C ALA A 14 -7.43 -4.00 2.48
N ALA A 15 -7.39 -3.88 3.79
CA ALA A 15 -7.35 -2.59 4.47
C ALA A 15 -6.33 -2.66 5.60
N MET A 16 -5.53 -1.61 5.72
CA MET A 16 -4.42 -1.52 6.65
C MET A 16 -4.44 -0.20 7.39
N ALA A 17 -3.92 -0.19 8.61
CA ALA A 17 -3.70 1.00 9.38
C ALA A 17 -2.32 0.93 10.05
N TYR A 18 -1.61 2.05 10.07
CA TYR A 18 -0.20 2.09 10.42
C TYR A 18 0.06 3.03 11.59
N TRP A 19 0.89 2.59 12.53
CA TRP A 19 1.34 3.37 13.68
C TRP A 19 2.86 3.30 13.83
N ARG A 20 3.47 4.43 14.21
CA ARG A 20 4.87 4.45 14.64
C ARG A 20 5.01 3.82 16.02
N TYR A 21 6.01 2.96 16.18
CA TYR A 21 6.33 2.35 17.47
C TYR A 21 6.90 3.36 18.48
N SER A 22 7.65 4.37 18.05
CA SER A 22 8.14 5.48 18.88
C SER A 22 7.63 6.83 18.38
N ARG A 23 7.36 7.77 19.30
CA ARG A 23 6.94 9.14 18.95
C ARG A 23 8.10 9.98 18.40
N GLY A 24 9.32 9.72 18.88
CA GLY A 24 10.53 10.42 18.47
C GLY A 24 11.19 9.86 17.21
N ASP A 25 10.58 8.88 16.53
CA ASP A 25 11.16 8.22 15.35
C ASP A 25 10.39 8.54 14.06
N GLY A 26 11.06 8.51 12.91
CA GLY A 26 10.48 8.85 11.61
C GLY A 26 9.72 7.71 10.92
N VAL A 27 9.40 7.93 9.65
CA VAL A 27 8.99 6.90 8.68
C VAL A 27 10.08 6.82 7.61
N TYR A 28 10.41 5.59 7.21
CA TYR A 28 11.53 5.27 6.32
C TYR A 28 11.06 4.42 5.14
N ASP A 29 11.81 4.43 4.05
CA ASP A 29 11.63 3.51 2.92
C ASP A 29 12.22 2.13 3.22
N ILE A 30 12.09 1.19 2.27
CA ILE A 30 12.58 -0.19 2.45
C ILE A 30 14.12 -0.24 2.65
N PRO A 31 14.95 0.49 1.87
CA PRO A 31 16.39 0.61 2.15
C PRO A 31 16.75 1.28 3.48
N GLY A 32 15.83 2.03 4.10
CA GLY A 32 16.03 2.72 5.38
C GLY A 32 16.30 4.23 5.27
N HIS A 33 16.07 4.85 4.11
CA HIS A 33 16.14 6.31 3.99
C HIS A 33 14.93 6.96 4.65
N LEU A 34 15.17 8.08 5.34
CA LEU A 34 14.13 8.85 6.00
C LEU A 34 13.18 9.49 4.98
N ILE A 35 11.90 9.07 5.01
CA ILE A 35 10.81 9.67 4.22
C ILE A 35 10.21 10.86 4.98
N ARG A 36 10.03 10.71 6.30
CA ARG A 36 9.39 11.72 7.15
C ARG A 36 10.00 11.72 8.55
N ALA A 37 10.59 12.83 8.96
CA ALA A 37 11.09 13.02 10.33
C ALA A 37 9.92 13.11 11.34
N ALA A 38 10.21 12.79 12.61
CA ALA A 38 9.23 12.96 13.69
C ALA A 38 8.79 14.43 13.86
N GLY A 39 9.73 15.37 13.71
CA GLY A 39 9.50 16.78 14.00
C GLY A 39 8.98 16.98 15.43
N ASP A 40 8.02 17.90 15.59
CA ASP A 40 7.34 18.18 16.87
C ASP A 40 6.05 17.35 17.06
N SER A 41 5.82 16.32 16.23
CA SER A 41 4.58 15.54 16.26
C SER A 41 4.63 14.37 17.25
N ASP A 42 3.79 14.43 18.29
CA ASP A 42 3.56 13.33 19.23
C ASP A 42 2.56 12.27 18.74
N ALA A 43 1.93 12.45 17.58
CA ALA A 43 0.95 11.52 17.04
C ALA A 43 1.60 10.21 16.55
N ARG A 44 1.02 9.06 16.91
CA ARG A 44 1.50 7.74 16.44
C ARG A 44 0.89 7.30 15.11
N PHE A 45 -0.34 7.71 14.83
CA PHE A 45 -1.09 7.22 13.67
C PHE A 45 -0.55 7.83 12.37
N VAL A 46 0.05 6.98 11.54
CA VAL A 46 0.69 7.33 10.26
C VAL A 46 -0.37 7.51 9.18
N GLY A 47 -1.32 6.59 9.10
CA GLY A 47 -2.39 6.62 8.12
C GLY A 47 -3.04 5.26 7.93
N LYS A 48 -3.92 5.19 6.94
CA LYS A 48 -4.66 4.00 6.57
C LYS A 48 -4.69 3.83 5.07
N GLU A 49 -4.76 2.59 4.63
CA GLU A 49 -4.79 2.21 3.23
C GLU A 49 -5.92 1.23 2.98
N ALA A 50 -6.48 1.29 1.78
CA ALA A 50 -7.29 0.23 1.22
C ALA A 50 -6.73 -0.11 -0.16
N GLU A 51 -6.64 -1.41 -0.46
CA GLU A 51 -6.13 -1.93 -1.72
C GLU A 51 -7.13 -2.94 -2.29
N ALA A 52 -7.28 -2.91 -3.61
CA ALA A 52 -7.96 -3.94 -4.38
C ALA A 52 -7.04 -4.46 -5.49
N THR A 53 -6.96 -5.77 -5.64
CA THR A 53 -6.10 -6.45 -6.60
C THR A 53 -6.91 -7.41 -7.45
N LEU A 54 -6.56 -7.53 -8.72
CA LEU A 54 -7.04 -8.54 -9.65
C LEU A 54 -5.84 -9.29 -10.22
N ALA A 55 -5.90 -10.62 -10.24
CA ALA A 55 -4.92 -11.47 -10.90
C ALA A 55 -5.64 -12.42 -11.87
N TRP A 56 -5.01 -12.73 -13.00
CA TRP A 56 -5.56 -13.62 -14.01
C TRP A 56 -4.46 -14.49 -14.63
N GLN A 57 -4.59 -15.80 -14.44
CA GLN A 57 -3.81 -16.81 -15.14
C GLN A 57 -4.43 -17.04 -16.53
N ALA A 58 -3.93 -16.32 -17.53
CA ALA A 58 -4.45 -16.36 -18.89
C ALA A 58 -4.08 -17.67 -19.64
N SER A 59 -2.87 -18.19 -19.38
CA SER A 59 -2.40 -19.51 -19.81
C SER A 59 -1.46 -20.11 -18.75
N GLN A 60 -0.87 -21.30 -18.94
CA GLN A 60 0.11 -21.84 -17.98
C GLN A 60 1.40 -20.99 -17.91
N GLU A 61 1.68 -20.26 -18.97
CA GLU A 61 2.90 -19.47 -19.18
C GLU A 61 2.68 -17.99 -18.85
N TRP A 62 1.43 -17.50 -18.86
CA TRP A 62 1.12 -16.07 -18.80
C TRP A 62 0.17 -15.71 -17.66
N GLU A 63 0.63 -14.83 -16.79
CA GLU A 63 -0.11 -14.24 -15.68
C GLU A 63 -0.17 -12.71 -15.83
N LEU A 64 -1.35 -12.14 -15.57
CA LEU A 64 -1.57 -10.70 -15.52
C LEU A 64 -2.07 -10.31 -14.13
N SER A 65 -1.60 -9.20 -13.60
CA SER A 65 -2.07 -8.69 -12.32
C SER A 65 -2.13 -7.17 -12.31
N THR A 66 -3.09 -6.63 -11.56
CA THR A 66 -3.23 -5.18 -11.35
C THR A 66 -3.72 -4.91 -9.95
N SER A 67 -3.28 -3.81 -9.36
CA SER A 67 -3.82 -3.32 -8.10
C SER A 67 -4.08 -1.82 -8.13
N VAL A 68 -5.04 -1.41 -7.31
CA VAL A 68 -5.31 -0.01 -7.00
C VAL A 68 -5.34 0.14 -5.49
N SER A 69 -4.56 1.08 -4.96
CA SER A 69 -4.55 1.39 -3.54
C SER A 69 -4.69 2.88 -3.27
N ALA A 70 -5.35 3.20 -2.16
CA ALA A 70 -5.56 4.57 -1.70
C ALA A 70 -5.10 4.71 -0.26
N PHE A 71 -4.06 5.53 -0.06
CA PHE A 71 -3.54 5.86 1.26
C PHE A 71 -4.07 7.22 1.73
N ALA A 72 -4.67 7.27 2.90
CA ALA A 72 -5.11 8.48 3.57
C ALA A 72 -4.20 8.81 4.77
N PRO A 73 -3.58 10.01 4.81
CA PRO A 73 -2.64 10.36 5.87
C PRO A 73 -3.35 10.55 7.22
N GLY A 74 -2.75 9.97 8.26
CA GLY A 74 -3.11 10.11 9.66
C GLY A 74 -2.54 11.37 10.30
N ALA A 75 -2.73 11.50 11.61
CA ALA A 75 -2.34 12.69 12.36
C ALA A 75 -0.83 12.95 12.29
N PHE A 76 0.02 11.91 12.32
CA PHE A 76 1.47 12.07 12.24
C PHE A 76 1.89 12.76 10.93
N ILE A 77 1.42 12.27 9.78
CA ILE A 77 1.78 12.82 8.47
C ILE A 77 1.23 14.24 8.29
N ARG A 78 0.03 14.52 8.83
CA ARG A 78 -0.58 15.86 8.80
C ARG A 78 0.16 16.89 9.66
N GLN A 79 0.72 16.47 10.79
CA GLN A 79 1.43 17.34 11.72
C GLN A 79 2.89 17.56 11.31
N SER A 80 3.50 16.60 10.59
CA SER A 80 4.90 16.64 10.13
C SER A 80 5.09 17.20 8.71
N GLY A 81 4.04 17.78 8.11
CA GLY A 81 4.13 18.53 6.85
C GLY A 81 2.96 18.30 5.89
N ALA A 82 3.22 18.46 4.58
CA ALA A 82 2.21 18.30 3.55
C ALA A 82 1.64 16.87 3.55
N ALA A 83 0.31 16.77 3.62
CA ALA A 83 -0.44 15.53 3.78
C ALA A 83 -1.60 15.45 2.78
N ARG A 84 -1.33 14.87 1.61
CA ARG A 84 -2.34 14.55 0.60
C ARG A 84 -2.56 13.04 0.57
N SER A 85 -3.77 12.62 0.22
CA SER A 85 -4.01 11.22 -0.08
C SER A 85 -3.21 10.81 -1.31
N ILE A 86 -2.73 9.57 -1.31
CA ILE A 86 -1.97 8.98 -2.42
C ILE A 86 -2.87 7.93 -3.05
N LEU A 87 -2.98 7.94 -4.38
CA LEU A 87 -3.56 6.88 -5.17
C LEU A 87 -2.42 6.19 -5.93
N MET A 88 -2.31 4.88 -5.79
CA MET A 88 -1.38 4.05 -6.54
C MET A 88 -2.14 3.09 -7.44
N ILE A 89 -1.62 2.93 -8.66
CA ILE A 89 -2.11 1.96 -9.63
C ILE A 89 -0.90 1.17 -10.08
N TRP A 90 -1.02 -0.14 -10.09
CA TRP A 90 0.03 -1.05 -10.51
C TRP A 90 -0.51 -2.06 -11.52
N LEU A 91 0.32 -2.43 -12.48
CA LEU A 91 0.01 -3.38 -13.54
C LEU A 91 1.27 -4.19 -13.84
N GLU A 92 1.12 -5.51 -13.89
CA GLU A 92 2.19 -6.44 -14.21
C GLU A 92 1.71 -7.51 -15.19
N SER A 93 2.66 -7.95 -16.01
CA SER A 93 2.52 -9.09 -16.90
C SER A 93 3.73 -9.99 -16.71
N ASN A 94 3.51 -11.22 -16.25
CA ASN A 94 4.54 -12.21 -16.04
C ASN A 94 4.42 -13.32 -17.09
N PHE A 95 5.51 -13.59 -17.82
CA PHE A 95 5.58 -14.68 -18.78
C PHE A 95 6.74 -15.62 -18.42
N ARG A 96 6.46 -16.92 -18.35
CA ARG A 96 7.44 -17.97 -18.00
C ARG A 96 7.53 -19.00 -19.12
N PHE A 97 8.74 -19.49 -19.38
CA PHE A 97 9.06 -20.44 -20.44
C PHE A 97 9.84 -21.65 -19.91
#